data_AF-A0A183HP96-F1
#
_entry.id   AF-A0A183HP96-F1
#
_cell.length_a   1.000
_cell.length_b   1.000
_cell.length_c   1.000
_cell.angle_alpha   90.00
_cell.angle_beta   90.00
_cell.angle_gamma   90.00
#
_symmetry.space_group_name_H-M   'P 1'
#
loop_
_entity.id
_entity.type
_entity.pdbx_description
1 polymer ?
#
loop_
_entity_poly.entity_id
_entity_poly.type
_entity_poly.pdbx_seq_one_letter_code
_entity_poly.pdbx_strand_id
1 'polypeptide(L)'
;MRLFIMTIGEFTIFYRSLNTCEERMMQMIGKFLFTIFELFISIMQFNLLIAMMTRTYETISRTSTEWKRQWAQVILFLELSLKPKERLIAMLKYSRPIGTDKTKRSFVVARKTTLLNLFNT
;
A
#
# COMPACT_ATOMS: atom_id res chain seq x y z
N MET A 1 13.43 -4.01 27.57
CA MET A 1 12.02 -3.64 27.82
C MET A 1 11.82 -2.18 28.22
N ARG A 2 12.52 -1.64 29.24
CA ARG A 2 12.28 -0.26 29.71
C ARG A 2 12.53 0.84 28.67
N LEU A 3 13.53 0.69 27.79
CA LEU A 3 13.81 1.65 26.72
C LEU A 3 12.70 1.72 25.66
N PHE A 4 12.10 0.59 25.31
CA PHE A 4 10.98 0.52 24.36
C PHE A 4 9.71 1.18 24.95
N ILE A 5 9.42 0.89 26.21
CA ILE A 5 8.29 1.49 26.94
C ILE A 5 8.47 3.02 27.08
N MET A 6 9.72 3.45 27.31
CA MET A 6 10.08 4.87 27.32
C MET A 6 9.76 5.52 25.96
N THR A 7 10.24 4.97 24.84
CA THR A 7 9.97 5.53 23.49
C THR A 7 8.49 5.55 23.06
N ILE A 8 7.61 4.82 23.75
CA ILE A 8 6.17 4.68 23.39
C ILE A 8 5.28 5.68 24.14
N GLY A 9 5.79 6.40 25.14
CA GLY A 9 5.01 7.45 25.82
C GLY A 9 5.08 7.48 27.35
N GLU A 10 5.67 6.47 27.99
CA GLU A 10 5.75 6.38 29.47
C GLU A 10 6.92 7.19 30.05
N PHE A 11 7.16 8.37 29.49
CA PHE A 11 8.27 9.26 29.85
C PHE A 11 8.15 9.79 31.29
N THR A 12 6.92 9.98 31.76
CA THR A 12 6.61 10.54 33.08
C THR A 12 7.07 9.64 34.23
N ILE A 13 7.01 8.32 34.07
CA ILE A 13 7.38 7.36 35.11
C ILE A 13 8.90 7.31 35.26
N PHE A 14 9.64 7.33 34.14
CA PHE A 14 11.09 7.36 34.16
C PHE A 14 11.63 8.70 34.66
N TYR A 15 11.01 9.81 34.26
CA TYR A 15 11.36 11.14 34.76
C TYR A 15 11.17 11.25 36.28
N ARG A 16 10.06 10.71 36.81
CA ARG A 16 9.84 10.62 38.27
C ARG A 16 10.92 9.79 38.94
N SER A 17 11.27 8.62 38.38
CA SER A 17 12.33 7.76 38.90
C SER A 17 13.72 8.43 38.89
N LEU A 18 14.02 9.26 37.89
CA LEU A 18 15.26 10.05 37.84
C LEU A 18 15.27 11.21 38.84
N ASN A 19 14.10 11.77 39.18
CA ASN A 19 13.95 12.89 40.11
C ASN A 19 13.98 12.45 41.58
N THR A 20 13.88 11.14 41.87
CA THR A 20 13.97 10.58 43.23
C THR A 20 15.42 10.29 43.66
N CYS A 21 16.42 10.42 42.77
CA CYS A 21 17.83 10.18 43.11
C CYS A 21 18.38 11.31 44.00
N GLU A 22 19.03 10.98 45.10
CA GLU A 22 19.45 11.96 46.13
C GLU A 22 20.52 12.97 45.64
N GLU A 23 21.34 12.57 44.66
CA GLU A 23 22.44 13.38 44.12
C GLU A 23 22.01 14.36 43.01
N ARG A 24 22.07 15.66 43.30
CA ARG A 24 21.62 16.74 42.40
C ARG A 24 22.37 16.80 41.06
N MET A 25 23.65 16.44 41.05
CA MET A 25 24.44 16.36 39.80
C MET A 25 23.94 15.24 38.88
N MET A 26 23.67 14.05 39.44
CA MET A 26 23.22 12.90 38.67
C MET A 26 21.84 13.13 38.05
N GLN A 27 20.94 13.81 38.77
CA GLN A 27 19.64 14.19 38.24
C GLN A 27 19.72 15.12 37.02
N MET A 28 20.58 16.15 37.08
CA MET A 28 20.71 17.11 35.97
C MET A 28 21.28 16.44 34.72
N ILE A 29 22.32 15.61 34.87
CA ILE A 29 22.93 14.87 33.76
C ILE A 29 21.91 13.91 33.14
N GLY A 30 21.14 13.19 33.96
CA GLY A 30 20.11 12.27 33.48
C GLY A 30 19.02 12.95 32.66
N LYS A 31 18.52 14.11 33.13
CA LYS A 31 17.51 14.90 32.39
C LYS A 31 18.04 15.42 31.06
N PHE A 32 19.28 15.88 31.02
CA PHE A 32 19.91 16.38 29.81
C PHE A 32 20.13 15.27 28.77
N LEU A 33 20.73 14.15 29.18
CA LEU A 33 21.00 13.00 28.31
C LEU A 33 19.70 12.40 27.77
N PHE A 34 18.66 12.32 28.60
CA PHE A 34 17.34 11.85 28.18
C PHE A 34 16.72 12.75 27.12
N THR A 35 16.76 14.07 27.33
CA THR A 35 16.15 15.05 26.41
C THR A 35 16.86 15.07 25.07
N ILE A 36 18.20 15.04 25.06
CA ILE A 36 18.96 15.03 23.80
C ILE A 36 18.77 13.70 23.05
N PHE A 37 18.74 12.58 23.74
CA PHE A 37 18.48 11.27 23.13
C PHE A 37 17.09 11.21 22.49
N GLU A 38 16.05 11.64 23.21
CA GLU A 38 14.67 11.62 22.70
C GLU A 38 14.49 12.55 21.48
N LEU A 39 15.12 13.72 21.50
CA LEU A 39 15.09 14.68 20.40
C LEU A 39 15.83 14.14 19.15
N PHE A 40 17.01 13.53 19.33
CA PHE A 40 17.76 12.96 18.21
C PHE A 40 17.05 11.75 17.59
N ILE A 41 16.54 10.83 18.42
CA ILE A 41 15.86 9.62 17.95
C ILE A 41 14.58 9.99 17.21
N SER A 42 13.73 10.87 17.77
CA SER A 42 12.48 11.26 17.11
C SER A 42 12.72 11.91 15.74
N ILE A 43 13.62 12.90 15.65
CA ILE A 43 13.92 13.59 14.38
C ILE A 43 14.49 12.61 13.34
N MET A 44 15.47 11.79 13.72
CA MET A 44 16.10 10.84 12.80
C MET A 44 15.11 9.76 12.32
N GLN A 45 14.28 9.25 13.22
CA GLN A 45 13.33 8.18 12.93
C GLN A 45 12.23 8.65 11.98
N PHE A 46 11.67 9.86 12.18
CA PHE A 46 10.70 10.42 11.24
C PHE A 46 11.33 10.68 9.86
N ASN A 47 12.55 11.23 9.82
CA ASN A 47 13.22 11.53 8.55
C ASN A 47 13.49 10.27 7.72
N LEU A 48 13.98 9.19 8.35
CA LEU A 48 14.24 7.93 7.65
C LEU A 48 12.96 7.20 7.28
N LEU A 49 11.93 7.24 8.14
CA LEU A 49 10.63 6.63 7.86
C LEU A 49 9.97 7.26 6.64
N ILE A 50 9.91 8.60 6.60
CA ILE A 50 9.33 9.34 5.48
C ILE A 50 10.14 9.06 4.20
N ALA A 51 11.47 9.02 4.28
CA ALA A 51 12.32 8.72 3.12
C ALA A 51 12.05 7.32 2.54
N MET A 52 11.97 6.29 3.40
CA MET A 52 11.69 4.92 2.97
C MET A 52 10.25 4.78 2.42
N MET A 53 9.28 5.36 3.11
CA MET A 53 7.88 5.36 2.67
C MET A 53 7.75 6.06 1.32
N THR A 54 8.36 7.22 1.13
CA THR A 54 8.37 7.95 -0.15
C THR A 54 9.00 7.12 -1.27
N ARG A 55 10.15 6.47 -1.03
CA ARG A 55 10.80 5.59 -2.02
C ARG A 55 9.92 4.42 -2.43
N THR A 56 9.26 3.76 -1.46
CA THR A 56 8.33 2.65 -1.76
C THR A 56 7.07 3.15 -2.46
N TYR A 57 6.57 4.34 -2.10
CA TYR A 57 5.43 4.97 -2.75
C TYR A 57 5.72 5.31 -4.22
N GLU A 58 6.87 5.89 -4.53
CA GLU A 58 7.29 6.14 -5.92
C GLU A 58 7.42 4.85 -6.74
N THR A 59 7.84 3.77 -6.11
CA THR A 59 7.93 2.45 -6.77
C THR A 59 6.53 1.91 -7.07
N ILE A 60 5.60 2.04 -6.12
CA ILE A 60 4.21 1.57 -6.28
C ILE A 60 3.43 2.44 -7.26
N SER A 61 3.62 3.77 -7.24
CA SER A 61 2.90 4.70 -8.11
C SER A 61 3.24 4.52 -9.58
N ARG A 62 4.46 4.09 -9.91
CA ARG A 62 4.86 3.69 -11.26
C ARG A 62 4.07 2.48 -11.76
N THR A 63 3.66 1.58 -10.87
CA THR A 63 2.87 0.38 -11.17
C THR A 63 1.36 0.64 -10.98
N SER A 64 0.84 1.71 -11.60
CA SER A 64 -0.56 2.14 -11.50
C SER A 64 -1.60 1.17 -12.08
N THR A 65 -1.21 -0.04 -12.47
CA THR A 65 -2.11 -1.08 -13.02
C THR A 65 -2.53 -2.14 -11.99
N GLU A 66 -1.98 -2.13 -10.78
CA GLU A 66 -2.34 -3.10 -9.73
C GLU A 66 -3.82 -3.04 -9.34
N TRP A 67 -4.43 -1.86 -9.34
CA TRP A 67 -5.87 -1.74 -9.08
C TRP A 67 -6.71 -2.46 -10.14
N LYS A 68 -6.29 -2.45 -11.41
CA LYS A 68 -6.98 -3.18 -12.49
C LYS A 68 -6.81 -4.68 -12.31
N ARG A 69 -5.64 -5.11 -11.87
CA ARG A 69 -5.36 -6.52 -11.54
C ARG A 69 -6.26 -7.00 -10.39
N GLN A 70 -6.35 -6.22 -9.32
CA GLN A 70 -7.24 -6.53 -8.18
C GLN A 70 -8.71 -6.55 -8.60
N TRP A 71 -9.15 -5.57 -9.40
CA TRP A 71 -10.51 -5.56 -9.94
C TRP A 71 -10.82 -6.79 -10.80
N ALA A 72 -9.91 -7.19 -11.68
CA ALA A 72 -10.07 -8.38 -12.50
C ALA A 72 -10.16 -9.66 -11.65
N GLN A 73 -9.38 -9.75 -10.56
CA GLN A 73 -9.44 -10.88 -9.63
C GLN A 73 -10.79 -10.99 -8.93
N VAL A 74 -11.35 -9.86 -8.48
CA VAL A 74 -12.68 -9.83 -7.85
C VAL A 74 -13.78 -10.26 -8.84
N ILE A 75 -13.73 -9.75 -10.08
CA ILE A 75 -14.67 -10.13 -11.14
C ILE A 75 -14.58 -11.64 -11.41
N LEU A 76 -13.37 -12.18 -11.57
CA LEU A 76 -13.16 -13.60 -11.83
C LEU A 76 -13.70 -14.48 -10.69
N PHE A 77 -13.46 -14.07 -9.44
CA PHE A 77 -13.99 -14.79 -8.27
C PHE A 77 -15.52 -14.78 -8.24
N LEU A 78 -16.13 -13.66 -8.62
CA LEU A 78 -17.59 -13.53 -8.74
C LEU A 78 -18.16 -14.36 -9.89
N GLU A 79 -17.48 -14.46 -11.03
CA GLU A 79 -17.89 -15.33 -12.14
C GLU A 79 -17.78 -16.83 -11.77
N LEU A 80 -16.80 -17.17 -10.94
CA LEU A 80 -16.59 -18.53 -10.45
C LEU A 80 -17.63 -18.98 -9.43
N SER A 81 -18.22 -18.06 -8.65
CA SER A 81 -19.24 -18.37 -7.64
C SER A 81 -20.65 -18.61 -8.22
N LEU A 82 -20.90 -18.24 -9.48
CA LEU A 82 -22.16 -18.48 -10.18
C LEU A 82 -22.34 -19.95 -10.59
N LYS A 83 -23.60 -20.40 -10.64
CA LYS A 83 -23.96 -21.76 -11.10
C LYS A 83 -23.60 -21.93 -12.59
N PRO A 84 -23.23 -23.14 -13.06
CA PRO A 84 -22.79 -23.37 -14.43
C PRO A 84 -23.78 -22.90 -15.51
N LYS A 85 -25.09 -23.02 -15.26
CA LYS A 85 -26.14 -22.58 -16.19
C LYS A 85 -26.19 -21.05 -16.35
N GLU A 86 -26.06 -20.31 -15.24
CA GLU A 86 -26.05 -18.84 -15.23
C GLU A 86 -24.76 -18.29 -15.87
N ARG A 87 -23.63 -18.96 -15.63
CA ARG A 87 -22.34 -18.62 -16.27
C ARG A 87 -22.41 -18.75 -17.80
N LEU A 88 -23.04 -19.81 -18.32
CA LEU A 88 -23.22 -19.99 -19.75
C LEU A 88 -24.07 -18.87 -20.37
N ILE A 89 -25.16 -18.49 -19.71
CA ILE A 89 -26.03 -17.39 -20.16
C ILE A 89 -25.26 -16.06 -20.18
N ALA A 90 -24.47 -15.78 -19.14
CA ALA A 90 -23.61 -14.59 -19.09
C ALA A 90 -22.59 -14.60 -20.26
N MET A 91 -21.91 -15.71 -20.51
CA MET A 91 -20.98 -15.87 -21.64
C MET A 91 -21.66 -15.63 -23.00
N LEU A 92 -22.87 -16.17 -23.18
CA LEU A 92 -23.66 -15.98 -24.39
C LEU A 92 -24.15 -14.53 -24.56
N LYS A 93 -24.31 -13.77 -23.48
CA LYS A 93 -24.66 -12.34 -23.53
C LYS A 93 -23.52 -11.47 -24.06
N TYR A 94 -22.27 -11.82 -23.71
CA TYR A 94 -21.07 -11.08 -24.14
C TYR A 94 -20.53 -11.49 -25.51
N SER A 95 -20.88 -12.68 -26.01
CA SER A 95 -20.48 -13.16 -27.35
C SER A 95 -21.41 -12.68 -28.46
N ARG A 96 -20.85 -12.42 -29.65
CA ARG A 96 -21.59 -11.99 -30.86
C ARG A 96 -21.49 -13.09 -31.93
N PRO A 97 -22.56 -13.35 -32.72
CA PRO A 97 -22.48 -14.28 -33.84
C PRO A 97 -21.58 -13.73 -34.96
N ILE A 98 -20.84 -14.62 -35.62
CA ILE A 98 -19.90 -14.29 -36.68
C ILE A 98 -20.54 -14.64 -38.03
N GLY A 99 -20.77 -13.63 -38.87
CA GLY A 99 -21.33 -13.82 -40.20
C GLY A 99 -22.82 -14.16 -40.20
N THR A 100 -23.26 -14.91 -41.21
CA THR A 100 -24.67 -15.32 -41.42
C THR A 100 -25.08 -16.54 -40.59
N ASP A 101 -24.12 -17.29 -40.06
CA ASP A 101 -24.34 -18.47 -39.23
C ASP A 101 -24.48 -18.07 -37.75
N LYS A 102 -25.65 -18.31 -37.17
CA LYS A 102 -25.96 -17.95 -35.77
C LYS A 102 -25.26 -18.84 -34.74
N THR A 103 -24.70 -19.98 -35.17
CA THR A 103 -24.06 -20.97 -34.27
C THR A 103 -22.63 -20.60 -33.93
N LYS A 104 -21.91 -19.94 -34.84
CA LYS A 104 -20.53 -19.48 -34.60
C LYS A 104 -20.55 -18.13 -33.90
N ARG A 105 -20.01 -18.09 -32.67
CA ARG A 105 -19.95 -16.88 -31.84
C ARG A 105 -18.52 -16.57 -31.40
N SER A 106 -18.17 -15.30 -31.32
CA SER A 106 -16.88 -14.84 -30.80
C SER A 106 -17.02 -13.63 -29.88
N PHE A 107 -15.96 -13.37 -29.12
CA PHE A 107 -15.78 -12.11 -28.41
C PHE A 107 -15.09 -11.12 -29.33
N VAL A 108 -15.73 -9.97 -29.55
CA VAL A 108 -15.19 -8.92 -30.42
C VAL A 108 -14.54 -7.87 -29.53
N VAL A 109 -13.24 -7.68 -29.68
CA VAL A 109 -12.48 -6.62 -29.00
C VAL A 109 -12.04 -5.62 -30.04
N ALA A 110 -12.67 -4.44 -30.05
CA ALA A 110 -12.25 -3.34 -30.90
C ALA A 110 -11.07 -2.61 -30.25
N ARG A 111 -9.87 -2.77 -30.80
CA ARG A 111 -8.71 -1.98 -30.40
C ARG A 111 -8.70 -0.68 -31.22
N LYS A 112 -8.83 0.47 -30.56
CA LYS A 112 -8.67 1.77 -31.20
C LYS A 112 -7.18 1.99 -31.48
N THR A 113 -6.75 1.81 -32.72
CA THR A 113 -5.39 2.14 -33.16
C THR A 113 -5.34 3.64 -33.41
N THR A 114 -4.65 4.38 -32.55
CA THR A 114 -4.39 5.82 -32.76
C THR A 114 -3.46 5.97 -33.97
N LEU A 115 -3.89 6.71 -35.00
CA LEU A 115 -3.19 6.87 -36.30
C LEU A 115 -1.78 7.50 -36.23
N LEU A 116 -1.32 7.90 -35.04
CA LEU A 116 -0.01 8.51 -34.83
C LEU A 116 1.17 7.52 -34.94
N ASN A 117 0.91 6.21 -34.90
CA ASN A 117 1.94 5.17 -35.01
C ASN A 117 2.18 4.68 -36.46
N LEU A 118 1.48 5.24 -37.45
CA LEU A 118 1.59 4.83 -38.87
C LEU A 118 2.53 5.72 -39.71
N PHE A 119 3.05 6.82 -39.15
CA PHE A 119 3.94 7.76 -39.85
C PHE A 119 5.42 7.69 -39.40
N ASN A 120 5.79 6.71 -38.56
CA ASN A 120 7.15 6.55 -38.02
C ASN A 120 7.81 5.19 -38.36
N THR A 121 7.43 4.59 -39.48
CA THR A 121 8.17 3.45 -40.10
C THR A 121 8.54 3.80 -41.52
#